data_AF-A0A845B2U4-F1
#
_entry.id   AF-A0A845B2U4-F1
#
_cell.length_a   1.000
_cell.length_b   1.000
_cell.length_c   1.000
_cell.angle_alpha   90.00
_cell.angle_beta   90.00
_cell.angle_gamma   90.00
#
_symmetry.space_group_name_H-M   'P 1'
#
loop_
_entity.id
_entity.type
_entity.pdbx_description
1 polymer ?
#
loop_
_entity_poly.entity_id
_entity_poly.type
_entity_poly.pdbx_seq_one_letter_code
_entity_poly.pdbx_strand_id
1 'polypeptide(L)'
;MTHIDRLRLLISLEGEERHIFLAALSQSEKDELRFHWNIWARFEQLPPPGDWHIWLICAGRGFGKTRAGAEWVRHIAKHNKDARIALVGASISEVRAVMVEGESGILATSPPKRLPNFEPSLKRLTWPNGAQAKLYSAGEPDSLRGPQDSHACMAMPRRSFL
;
A
#
# COMPACT_ATOMS: atom_id res chain seq x y z
N MET A 1 12.14 20.26 -9.42
CA MET A 1 12.54 19.15 -8.53
C MET A 1 11.30 18.35 -8.19
N THR A 2 11.25 17.06 -8.51
CA THR A 2 10.05 16.24 -8.22
C THR A 2 9.99 15.90 -6.72
N HIS A 3 8.83 15.47 -6.22
CA HIS A 3 8.71 15.01 -4.82
C HIS A 3 9.70 13.87 -4.49
N ILE A 4 10.06 13.05 -5.47
CA ILE A 4 11.01 11.94 -5.31
C ILE A 4 12.44 12.46 -5.11
N ASP A 5 12.82 13.53 -5.81
CA ASP A 5 14.15 14.13 -5.72
C ASP A 5 14.37 14.80 -4.35
N ARG A 6 13.33 15.47 -3.81
CA ARG A 6 13.36 16.06 -2.47
C ARG A 6 13.52 15.02 -1.36
N LEU A 7 12.94 13.83 -1.52
CA LEU A 7 13.03 12.75 -0.54
C LEU A 7 14.40 12.09 -0.52
N ARG A 8 15.00 11.87 -1.69
CA ARG A 8 16.37 11.36 -1.77
C ARG A 8 17.34 12.34 -1.12
N LEU A 9 17.16 13.63 -1.35
CA LEU A 9 17.93 14.68 -0.69
C LEU A 9 17.73 14.63 0.84
N LEU A 10 16.48 14.55 1.32
CA LEU A 10 16.21 14.46 2.76
C LEU A 10 16.91 13.26 3.43
N ILE A 11 16.93 12.10 2.77
CA ILE A 11 17.57 10.89 3.28
C ILE A 11 19.10 11.02 3.28
N SER A 12 19.68 11.75 2.32
CA SER A 12 21.14 11.94 2.22
C SER A 12 21.68 13.05 3.12
N LEU A 13 20.85 13.99 3.58
CA LEU A 13 21.28 15.08 4.47
C LEU A 13 21.43 14.59 5.91
N GLU A 14 22.42 15.08 6.65
CA GLU A 14 22.66 14.76 8.07
C GLU A 14 22.70 16.03 8.93
N GLY A 15 22.57 15.85 10.26
CA GLY A 15 22.74 16.91 11.24
C GLY A 15 21.91 18.18 10.97
N GLU A 16 22.59 19.33 10.98
CA GLU A 16 21.99 20.66 10.87
C GLU A 16 21.35 20.91 9.50
N GLU A 17 21.92 20.37 8.42
CA GLU A 17 21.40 20.52 7.07
C GLU A 17 20.02 19.88 6.91
N ARG A 18 19.81 18.71 7.54
CA ARG A 18 18.50 18.06 7.58
C ARG A 18 17.46 18.93 8.31
N HIS A 19 17.86 19.57 9.41
CA HIS A 19 16.99 20.47 10.16
C HIS A 19 16.61 21.71 9.35
N ILE A 20 17.57 22.35 8.68
CA ILE A 20 17.34 23.50 7.81
C ILE A 20 16.39 23.13 6.67
N PHE A 21 16.62 21.98 6.04
CA PHE A 21 15.77 21.50 4.95
C PHE A 21 14.34 21.23 5.42
N LEU A 22 14.15 20.54 6.55
CA LEU A 22 12.82 20.30 7.12
C LEU A 22 12.13 21.59 7.57
N ALA A 23 12.87 22.57 8.08
CA ALA A 23 12.34 23.88 8.46
C ALA A 23 11.82 24.66 7.24
N ALA A 24 12.51 24.53 6.09
CA ALA A 24 12.17 25.19 4.83
C ALA A 24 10.96 24.58 4.10
N LEU A 25 10.47 23.39 4.50
CA LEU A 25 9.28 22.79 3.91
C LEU A 25 8.01 23.55 4.32
N SER A 26 7.12 23.78 3.35
CA SER A 26 5.77 24.28 3.61
C SER A 26 4.95 23.28 4.46
N GLN A 27 3.88 23.75 5.10
CA GLN A 27 3.01 22.89 5.89
C GLN A 27 2.41 21.74 5.03
N SER A 28 2.01 22.05 3.79
CA SER A 28 1.51 21.02 2.87
C SER A 28 2.56 19.95 2.53
N GLU A 29 3.84 20.32 2.43
CA GLU A 29 4.92 19.35 2.19
C GLU A 29 5.21 18.50 3.42
N LYS A 30 5.18 19.09 4.62
CA LYS A 30 5.33 18.37 5.89
C LYS A 30 4.21 17.36 6.11
N ASP A 31 2.98 17.72 5.78
CA ASP A 31 1.84 16.81 5.88
C ASP A 31 1.94 15.64 4.90
N GLU A 32 2.54 15.87 3.72
CA GLU A 32 2.79 14.79 2.75
C GLU A 32 3.87 13.80 3.21
N LEU A 33 4.89 14.23 3.96
CA LEU A 33 5.93 13.35 4.52
C LEU A 33 5.37 12.18 5.31
N ARG A 34 4.22 12.36 5.99
CA ARG A 34 3.55 11.30 6.76
C ARG A 34 3.09 10.12 5.90
N PHE A 35 2.88 10.34 4.60
CA PHE A 35 2.41 9.32 3.64
C PHE A 35 3.54 8.77 2.76
N HIS A 36 4.78 9.16 3.02
CA HIS A 36 5.96 8.69 2.29
C HIS A 36 6.56 7.44 2.95
N TRP A 37 5.97 6.28 2.65
CA TRP A 37 6.35 5.01 3.28
C TRP A 37 7.83 4.66 3.20
N ASN A 38 8.50 4.96 2.09
CA ASN A 38 9.94 4.67 1.94
C ASN A 38 10.84 5.35 2.98
N ILE A 39 10.37 6.39 3.67
CA ILE A 39 11.11 7.03 4.78
C ILE A 39 10.94 6.26 6.09
N TRP A 40 9.75 5.70 6.30
CA TRP A 40 9.32 5.12 7.58
C TRP A 40 9.43 3.59 7.62
N ALA A 41 9.41 2.95 6.45
CA ALA A 41 9.46 1.52 6.30
C ALA A 41 10.84 0.98 6.69
N ARG A 42 10.85 -0.17 7.38
CA ARG A 42 12.05 -0.98 7.49
C ARG A 42 12.36 -1.63 6.14
N PHE A 43 13.62 -1.98 5.91
CA PHE A 43 14.03 -2.64 4.67
C PHE A 43 13.22 -3.92 4.40
N GLU A 44 12.91 -4.70 5.43
CA GLU A 44 12.13 -5.94 5.33
C GLU A 44 10.63 -5.71 5.02
N GLN A 45 10.15 -4.47 5.15
CA GLN A 45 8.78 -4.07 4.81
C GLN A 45 8.66 -3.51 3.39
N LEU A 46 9.76 -3.47 2.63
CA LEU A 46 9.79 -3.05 1.24
C LEU A 46 9.90 -4.28 0.33
N PRO A 47 9.32 -4.21 -0.89
CA PRO A 47 9.57 -5.25 -1.87
C PRO A 47 11.06 -5.32 -2.23
N PRO A 48 11.62 -6.51 -2.48
CA PRO A 48 13.01 -6.64 -2.90
C PRO A 48 13.24 -5.93 -4.24
N PRO A 49 14.47 -5.45 -4.50
CA PRO A 49 14.80 -4.86 -5.79
C PRO A 49 14.79 -5.91 -6.91
N GLY A 50 14.54 -5.47 -8.14
CA GLY A 50 14.52 -6.33 -9.33
C GLY A 50 13.13 -6.92 -9.64
N ASP A 51 13.11 -7.84 -10.59
CA ASP A 51 11.89 -8.48 -11.06
C ASP A 51 11.57 -9.72 -10.23
N TRP A 52 10.37 -9.77 -9.68
CA TRP A 52 9.88 -10.89 -8.91
C TRP A 52 8.39 -11.09 -9.19
N HIS A 53 7.94 -12.34 -9.13
CA HIS A 53 6.53 -12.67 -9.30
C HIS A 53 5.76 -12.70 -7.97
N ILE A 54 6.45 -13.05 -6.87
CA ILE A 54 5.85 -13.20 -5.55
C ILE A 54 6.73 -12.52 -4.51
N TRP A 55 6.13 -11.66 -3.70
CA TRP A 55 6.72 -11.11 -2.49
C TRP A 55 5.95 -11.65 -1.27
N LEU A 56 6.63 -12.45 -0.46
CA LEU A 56 6.05 -13.12 0.71
C LEU A 56 6.65 -12.55 2.00
N ILE A 57 5.78 -12.12 2.91
CA ILE A 57 6.17 -11.61 4.23
C ILE A 57 5.80 -12.62 5.33
N CYS A 58 6.78 -13.42 5.75
CA CYS A 58 6.64 -14.37 6.86
C CYS A 58 7.08 -13.72 8.18
N ALA A 59 6.15 -13.12 8.92
CA ALA A 59 6.49 -12.42 10.17
C ALA A 59 5.44 -12.61 11.27
N GLY A 60 5.79 -12.29 12.52
CA GLY A 60 4.90 -12.31 13.69
C GLY A 60 4.01 -11.05 13.85
N ARG A 61 3.25 -10.98 14.94
CA ARG A 61 2.45 -9.78 15.29
C ARG A 61 3.37 -8.56 15.45
N GLY A 62 2.89 -7.37 15.09
CA GLY A 62 3.66 -6.13 15.23
C GLY A 62 4.67 -5.84 14.11
N PHE A 63 4.87 -6.76 13.15
CA PHE A 63 5.74 -6.49 12.00
C PHE A 63 5.19 -5.41 11.05
N GLY A 64 3.88 -5.15 11.05
CA GLY A 64 3.28 -4.19 10.12
C GLY A 64 3.01 -4.75 8.72
N LYS A 65 2.76 -6.05 8.58
CA LYS A 65 2.42 -6.72 7.30
C LYS A 65 1.28 -6.02 6.54
N THR A 66 0.21 -5.68 7.26
CA THR A 66 -0.96 -5.01 6.66
C THR A 66 -0.60 -3.65 6.10
N ARG A 67 0.20 -2.86 6.84
CA ARG A 67 0.70 -1.56 6.37
C ARG A 67 1.60 -1.73 5.15
N ALA A 68 2.55 -2.66 5.19
CA ALA A 68 3.45 -2.92 4.06
C ALA A 68 2.68 -3.32 2.79
N GLY A 69 1.68 -4.19 2.92
CA GLY A 69 0.81 -4.58 1.80
C GLY A 69 -0.02 -3.41 1.25
N ALA A 70 -0.64 -2.61 2.12
CA ALA A 70 -1.41 -1.43 1.70
C ALA A 70 -0.53 -0.40 0.96
N GLU A 71 0.70 -0.18 1.45
CA GLU A 71 1.66 0.74 0.84
C GLU A 71 2.17 0.23 -0.51
N TRP A 72 2.36 -1.08 -0.66
CA TRP A 72 2.68 -1.69 -1.95
C TRP A 72 1.55 -1.53 -2.97
N VAL A 73 0.30 -1.77 -2.57
CA VAL A 73 -0.88 -1.52 -3.41
C VAL A 73 -0.95 -0.06 -3.84
N ARG A 74 -0.75 0.88 -2.89
CA ARG A 74 -0.70 2.32 -3.18
C ARG A 74 0.45 2.68 -4.12
N HIS A 75 1.61 2.03 -3.99
CA HIS A 75 2.76 2.24 -4.86
C HIS A 75 2.43 1.83 -6.30
N ILE A 76 1.82 0.66 -6.51
CA ILE A 76 1.40 0.21 -7.84
C ILE A 76 0.36 1.14 -8.42
N ALA A 77 -0.72 1.43 -7.67
CA ALA A 77 -1.80 2.29 -8.12
C ALA A 77 -1.29 3.68 -8.52
N LYS A 78 -0.28 4.21 -7.81
CA LYS A 78 0.34 5.51 -8.13
C LYS A 78 1.08 5.49 -9.47
N HIS A 79 1.81 4.42 -9.79
CA HIS A 79 2.69 4.38 -10.97
C HIS A 79 2.05 3.75 -12.21
N ASN A 80 0.95 3.01 -12.04
CA ASN A 80 0.21 2.40 -13.14
C ASN A 80 -1.28 2.73 -13.03
N LYS A 81 -1.74 3.66 -13.88
CA LYS A 81 -3.15 4.09 -13.96
C LYS A 81 -4.09 2.99 -14.44
N ASP A 82 -3.58 1.99 -15.16
CA ASP A 82 -4.35 0.88 -15.71
C ASP A 82 -4.24 -0.36 -14.80
N ALA A 83 -3.67 -0.21 -13.59
CA ALA A 83 -3.52 -1.29 -12.64
C ALA A 83 -4.88 -1.86 -12.20
N ARG A 84 -4.97 -3.18 -12.20
CA ARG A 84 -6.09 -3.97 -11.69
C ARG A 84 -5.55 -4.89 -10.61
N ILE A 85 -5.78 -4.53 -9.35
CA ILE A 85 -5.14 -5.17 -8.20
C ILE A 85 -6.16 -6.04 -7.46
N ALA A 86 -5.88 -7.32 -7.33
CA ALA A 86 -6.69 -8.23 -6.51
C ALA A 86 -6.28 -8.13 -5.05
N LEU A 87 -7.21 -7.80 -4.15
CA LEU A 87 -7.05 -7.89 -2.70
C LEU A 87 -7.73 -9.16 -2.22
N VAL A 88 -6.95 -10.11 -1.73
CA VAL A 88 -7.43 -11.45 -1.39
C VAL A 88 -7.25 -11.72 0.11
N GLY A 89 -8.27 -12.26 0.75
CA GLY A 89 -8.26 -12.67 2.16
C GLY A 89 -9.14 -13.90 2.36
N ALA A 90 -9.33 -14.35 3.60
CA ALA A 90 -10.15 -15.54 3.86
C ALA A 90 -11.63 -15.27 3.55
N SER A 91 -12.09 -14.02 3.69
CA SER A 91 -13.41 -13.57 3.25
C SER A 91 -13.37 -12.12 2.73
N ILE A 92 -14.35 -11.74 1.92
CA ILE A 92 -14.49 -10.34 1.46
C ILE A 92 -14.64 -9.37 2.64
N SER A 93 -15.37 -9.79 3.68
CA SER A 93 -15.55 -9.00 4.91
C SER A 93 -14.22 -8.77 5.64
N GLU A 94 -13.36 -9.78 5.69
CA GLU A 94 -12.01 -9.64 6.27
C GLU A 94 -11.15 -8.69 5.44
N VAL A 95 -11.12 -8.83 4.10
CA VAL A 95 -10.37 -7.93 3.23
C VAL A 95 -10.84 -6.49 3.42
N ARG A 96 -12.15 -6.28 3.47
CA ARG A 96 -12.72 -4.95 3.74
C ARG A 96 -12.26 -4.41 5.09
N ALA A 97 -12.50 -5.14 6.17
CA ALA A 97 -12.23 -4.68 7.53
C ALA A 97 -10.73 -4.47 7.82
N VAL A 98 -9.86 -5.28 7.23
CA VAL A 98 -8.42 -5.26 7.52
C VAL A 98 -7.63 -4.48 6.48
N MET A 99 -7.83 -4.78 5.19
CA MET A 99 -6.99 -4.25 4.11
C MET A 99 -7.51 -2.92 3.57
N VAL A 100 -8.82 -2.64 3.66
CA VAL A 100 -9.42 -1.42 3.13
C VAL A 100 -9.65 -0.38 4.22
N GLU A 101 -10.55 -0.69 5.16
CA GLU A 101 -11.06 0.23 6.19
C GLU A 101 -10.24 0.17 7.50
N GLY A 102 -9.37 -0.84 7.65
CA GLY A 102 -8.56 -1.02 8.85
C GLY A 102 -7.58 0.13 9.10
N GLU A 103 -7.09 0.23 10.34
CA GLU A 103 -6.13 1.29 10.77
C GLU A 103 -4.85 1.33 9.92
N SER A 104 -4.41 0.16 9.43
CA SER A 104 -3.28 0.02 8.51
C SER A 104 -3.71 -0.24 7.05
N GLY A 105 -5.01 -0.07 6.75
CA GLY A 105 -5.61 -0.33 5.46
C GLY A 105 -5.42 0.80 4.45
N ILE A 106 -5.81 0.54 3.20
CA ILE A 106 -5.59 1.44 2.07
C ILE A 106 -6.18 2.84 2.30
N LEU A 107 -7.36 2.95 2.92
CA LEU A 107 -7.99 4.25 3.18
C LEU A 107 -7.21 5.05 4.22
N ALA A 108 -6.89 4.44 5.37
CA ALA A 108 -6.15 5.09 6.45
C ALA A 108 -4.71 5.46 6.05
N THR A 109 -4.11 4.68 5.14
CA THR A 109 -2.75 4.93 4.65
C THR A 109 -2.68 5.95 3.52
N SER A 110 -3.80 6.35 2.89
CA SER A 110 -3.77 7.19 1.69
C SER A 110 -3.82 8.69 2.01
N PRO A 111 -3.01 9.53 1.33
CA PRO A 111 -3.07 10.97 1.51
C PRO A 111 -4.39 11.52 0.97
N PRO A 112 -4.96 12.58 1.58
CA PRO A 112 -6.28 13.10 1.20
C PRO A 112 -6.44 13.39 -0.29
N LYS A 113 -5.41 13.94 -0.95
CA LYS A 113 -5.42 14.28 -2.38
C LYS A 113 -5.41 13.06 -3.32
N ARG A 114 -5.08 11.86 -2.82
CA ARG A 114 -4.99 10.61 -3.61
C ARG A 114 -5.77 9.47 -2.93
N LEU A 115 -6.76 9.82 -2.13
CA LEU A 115 -7.64 8.86 -1.46
C LEU A 115 -8.47 8.11 -2.51
N PRO A 116 -8.46 6.77 -2.53
CA PRO A 116 -9.32 6.02 -3.42
C PRO A 116 -10.77 6.05 -2.96
N ASN A 117 -11.69 6.06 -3.92
CA ASN A 117 -13.12 5.87 -3.65
C ASN A 117 -13.40 4.38 -3.44
N PHE A 118 -14.02 4.02 -2.32
CA PHE A 118 -14.44 2.64 -2.04
C PHE A 118 -15.91 2.47 -2.38
N GLU A 119 -16.22 1.48 -3.22
CA GLU A 119 -17.55 1.11 -3.66
C GLU A 119 -17.90 -0.27 -3.08
N PRO A 120 -18.52 -0.36 -1.88
CA PRO A 120 -18.73 -1.64 -1.19
C PRO A 120 -19.57 -2.64 -2.00
N SER A 121 -20.61 -2.16 -2.68
CA SER A 121 -21.49 -3.00 -3.50
C SER A 121 -20.78 -3.64 -4.69
N LEU A 122 -19.75 -2.96 -5.22
CA LEU A 122 -18.94 -3.45 -6.32
C LEU A 122 -17.65 -4.14 -5.86
N LYS A 123 -17.42 -4.20 -4.53
CA LYS A 123 -16.21 -4.77 -3.92
C LYS A 123 -14.95 -4.17 -4.55
N ARG A 124 -14.94 -2.85 -4.80
CA ARG A 124 -13.93 -2.17 -5.62
C ARG A 124 -13.44 -0.87 -4.99
N LEU A 125 -12.14 -0.62 -5.12
CA LEU A 125 -11.47 0.65 -4.88
C LEU A 125 -11.05 1.27 -6.21
N THR A 126 -11.30 2.56 -6.38
CA THR A 126 -10.90 3.30 -7.59
C THR A 126 -10.11 4.55 -7.18
N TRP A 127 -8.86 4.66 -7.64
CA TRP A 127 -8.04 5.85 -7.40
C TRP A 127 -8.40 6.98 -8.38
N PRO A 128 -8.16 8.26 -8.02
CA PRO A 128 -8.45 9.39 -8.91
C PRO A 128 -7.74 9.34 -10.27
N ASN A 129 -6.64 8.59 -10.37
CA ASN A 129 -5.89 8.41 -11.61
C ASN A 129 -6.41 7.28 -12.51
N GLY A 130 -7.43 6.53 -12.07
CA GLY A 130 -8.03 5.43 -12.83
C GLY A 130 -7.62 4.02 -12.38
N ALA A 131 -6.58 3.87 -11.54
CA ALA A 131 -6.18 2.57 -11.03
C ALA A 131 -7.29 1.94 -10.18
N GLN A 132 -7.39 0.62 -10.19
CA GLN A 132 -8.46 -0.11 -9.50
C GLN A 132 -7.92 -1.26 -8.67
N ALA A 133 -8.58 -1.52 -7.54
CA ALA A 133 -8.41 -2.75 -6.78
C ALA A 133 -9.76 -3.40 -6.50
N LYS A 134 -9.84 -4.74 -6.57
CA LYS A 134 -11.04 -5.51 -6.29
C LYS A 134 -10.81 -6.47 -5.13
N LEU A 135 -11.85 -6.69 -4.33
CA LEU A 135 -11.81 -7.58 -3.18
C LEU A 135 -12.30 -8.97 -3.56
N TYR A 136 -11.52 -9.98 -3.20
CA TYR A 136 -11.81 -11.39 -3.47
C TYR A 136 -11.70 -12.23 -2.18
N SER A 137 -12.42 -13.34 -2.18
CA SER A 137 -12.37 -14.35 -1.13
C SER A 137 -11.55 -15.54 -1.61
N ALA A 138 -10.58 -16.00 -0.80
CA ALA A 138 -9.86 -17.24 -1.05
C ALA A 138 -10.78 -18.48 -0.99
N GLY A 139 -11.94 -18.37 -0.33
CA GLY A 139 -12.95 -19.43 -0.28
C GLY A 139 -13.79 -19.58 -1.56
N GLU A 140 -13.71 -18.63 -2.50
CA GLU A 140 -14.44 -18.63 -3.77
C GLU A 140 -13.46 -18.51 -4.95
N PRO A 141 -12.65 -19.56 -5.23
CA PRO A 141 -11.54 -19.48 -6.19
C PRO A 141 -12.00 -19.21 -7.64
N ASP A 142 -13.23 -19.55 -7.99
CA ASP A 142 -13.77 -19.28 -9.34
C ASP A 142 -13.95 -17.78 -9.61
N SER A 143 -14.11 -16.96 -8.56
CA SER A 143 -14.19 -15.50 -8.69
C SER A 143 -12.89 -14.88 -9.20
N LEU A 144 -11.75 -15.57 -9.06
CA LEU A 144 -10.44 -15.15 -9.54
C LEU A 144 -10.14 -15.61 -10.98
N ARG A 145 -10.94 -16.50 -11.57
CA ARG A 145 -10.67 -17.10 -12.90
C ARG A 145 -11.16 -16.27 -14.10
N GLY A 146 -12.03 -15.28 -13.89
CA GLY A 146 -12.61 -14.43 -14.94
C GLY A 146 -11.96 -13.04 -15.11
N PRO A 147 -11.58 -12.33 -14.03
CA PRO A 147 -10.95 -11.02 -14.11
C PRO A 147 -9.49 -11.08 -14.61
N GLN A 148 -9.12 -10.17 -15.52
CA GLN A 148 -7.72 -9.94 -15.89
C GLN A 148 -7.09 -8.99 -14.85
N ASP A 149 -6.64 -9.56 -13.73
CA ASP A 149 -5.92 -8.83 -12.68
C ASP A 149 -4.43 -8.81 -12.99
N SER A 150 -3.79 -7.64 -12.88
CA SER A 150 -2.36 -7.49 -13.16
C SER A 150 -1.48 -7.75 -11.94
N HIS A 151 -2.02 -7.54 -10.73
CA HIS A 151 -1.30 -7.73 -9.47
C HIS A 151 -2.24 -8.30 -8.41
N ALA A 152 -1.69 -9.01 -7.42
CA ALA A 152 -2.46 -9.51 -6.29
C ALA A 152 -1.73 -9.24 -4.97
N CYS A 153 -2.47 -8.79 -3.96
CA CYS A 153 -2.04 -8.70 -2.57
C CYS A 153 -2.92 -9.62 -1.74
N MET A 154 -2.32 -10.56 -1.00
CA MET A 154 -3.04 -11.51 -0.17
C MET A 154 -2.67 -11.37 1.31
N ALA A 155 -3.68 -11.22 2.16
CA ALA A 155 -3.52 -11.40 3.60
C ALA A 155 -3.72 -12.88 3.95
N MET A 156 -2.65 -13.55 4.38
CA MET A 156 -2.74 -14.94 4.82
C MET A 156 -3.37 -15.00 6.22
N PRO A 157 -4.46 -15.76 6.43
CA PRO A 157 -4.94 -16.05 7.77
C PRO A 157 -3.92 -16.91 8.52
N ARG A 158 -3.91 -16.81 9.86
CA ARG A 158 -3.10 -17.69 10.72
C ARG A 158 -3.41 -19.15 10.38
N ARG A 159 -2.45 -19.87 9.81
CA ARG A 159 -2.35 -21.31 10.06
C ARG A 159 -1.53 -21.46 11.34
N SER A 160 -2.20 -21.84 12.43
CA SER A 160 -1.51 -22.47 13.55
C SER A 160 -0.89 -23.76 13.00
N PHE A 161 0.41 -23.73 12.71
CA PHE A 161 1.16 -24.97 12.66
C PHE A 161 1.24 -25.43 14.11
N LEU A 162 0.47 -26.47 14.44
CA LEU A 162 0.70 -27.30 15.62
C LEU A 162 2.05 -28.00 15.47
#